data_AF-A0A427TX37-F1
#
_entry.id   AF-A0A427TX37-F1
#
_cell.length_a   1.000
_cell.length_b   1.000
_cell.length_c   1.000
_cell.angle_alpha   90.00
_cell.angle_beta   90.00
_cell.angle_gamma   90.00
#
_symmetry.space_group_name_H-M   'P 1'
#
loop_
_entity.id
_entity.type
_entity.pdbx_description
1 polymer ?
#
loop_
_entity_poly.entity_id
_entity_poly.type
_entity_poly.pdbx_seq_one_letter_code
_entity_poly.pdbx_strand_id
1 'polypeptide(L)'
;MKQEKEMLGLLLDWARKEENVRTILMTSSRANPHALTDLFTDYDFEIFVEDLDTFMLDDGWLEQFGSLIKKVSLQDGEWRTRLVLYEDGTKIDFQITSNDYVKSLASMSELSAKYDNGYKVLLDKDGVTKGIKPPSYQAYITKPPAEEVFADIINSFWGDTAYVANSLWRDELYFAKYMLDSVIRTHYLQPAIEWYIGVHHEWSVNPNKYGRWFKRYLDSETWAELEATYAGAGLEENWEALFRMADLFSRLCQEVGASLGYPYPFEYEQRMRAYLNKVWDLPLNAERFQ
;
A
#
# COMPACT_ATOMS: atom_id res chain seq x y z
N MET A 1 16.65 17.26 -7.75
CA MET A 1 16.67 15.78 -7.68
C MET A 1 17.56 15.26 -8.77
N LYS A 2 18.55 14.43 -8.42
CA LYS A 2 19.42 13.76 -9.39
C LYS A 2 18.63 12.77 -10.25
N GLN A 3 18.98 12.68 -11.53
CA GLN A 3 18.40 11.67 -12.41
C GLN A 3 18.92 10.27 -12.03
N GLU A 4 18.17 9.22 -12.37
CA GLU A 4 18.52 7.83 -12.02
C GLU A 4 19.91 7.44 -12.48
N LYS A 5 20.29 7.77 -13.72
CA LYS A 5 21.62 7.47 -14.25
C LYS A 5 22.74 8.11 -13.43
N GLU A 6 22.54 9.35 -12.98
CA GLU A 6 23.51 10.08 -12.16
C GLU A 6 23.60 9.47 -10.76
N MET A 7 22.45 9.20 -10.12
CA MET A 7 22.40 8.58 -8.79
C MET A 7 23.07 7.20 -8.77
N LEU A 8 22.73 6.35 -9.75
CA LEU A 8 23.34 5.03 -9.87
C LEU A 8 24.84 5.12 -10.16
N GLY A 9 25.28 6.13 -10.93
CA GLY A 9 26.71 6.41 -11.14
C GLY A 9 27.43 6.70 -9.82
N LEU A 10 26.91 7.64 -9.03
CA LEU A 10 27.47 8.00 -7.71
C LEU A 10 27.52 6.78 -6.77
N LEU A 11 26.42 6.01 -6.70
CA LEU A 11 26.33 4.80 -5.89
C LEU A 11 27.39 3.77 -6.26
N LEU A 12 27.52 3.46 -7.55
CA LEU A 12 28.45 2.44 -8.03
C LEU A 12 29.91 2.90 -7.89
N ASP A 13 30.20 4.18 -8.12
CA ASP A 13 31.56 4.71 -8.01
C ASP A 13 32.05 4.73 -6.56
N TRP A 14 31.17 5.03 -5.61
CA TRP A 14 31.46 4.86 -4.19
C TRP A 14 31.60 3.38 -3.82
N ALA A 15 30.60 2.56 -4.13
CA ALA A 15 30.53 1.17 -3.70
C ALA A 15 31.67 0.30 -4.24
N ARG A 16 32.22 0.63 -5.42
CA ARG A 16 33.40 -0.05 -5.97
C ARG A 16 34.67 0.22 -5.15
N LYS A 17 34.80 1.41 -4.55
CA LYS A 17 35.95 1.82 -3.73
C LYS A 17 35.81 1.36 -2.29
N GLU A 18 34.59 1.24 -1.79
CA GLU A 18 34.30 0.73 -0.46
C GLU A 18 34.52 -0.80 -0.43
N GLU A 19 35.57 -1.25 0.27
CA GLU A 19 35.96 -2.67 0.30
C GLU A 19 34.91 -3.53 1.01
N ASN A 20 34.25 -2.98 2.04
CA ASN A 20 33.27 -3.73 2.82
C ASN A 20 31.98 -3.99 2.03
N VAL A 21 31.62 -3.14 1.08
CA VAL A 21 30.44 -3.34 0.21
C VAL A 21 30.73 -4.43 -0.81
N ARG A 22 29.92 -5.48 -0.81
CA ARG A 22 30.08 -6.67 -1.67
C ARG A 22 29.06 -6.75 -2.78
N THR A 23 27.79 -6.57 -2.43
CA THR A 23 26.67 -6.66 -3.37
C THR A 23 25.75 -5.46 -3.15
N ILE A 24 25.20 -4.93 -4.24
CA ILE A 24 24.11 -3.94 -4.18
C ILE A 24 22.97 -4.41 -5.08
N LEU A 25 21.78 -4.48 -4.49
CA LEU A 25 20.53 -4.64 -5.22
C LEU A 25 19.73 -3.33 -5.16
N MET A 26 18.96 -3.06 -6.20
CA MET A 26 17.86 -2.09 -6.15
C MET A 26 16.54 -2.85 -6.21
N THR A 27 15.60 -2.53 -5.32
CA THR A 27 14.30 -3.22 -5.25
C THR A 27 13.13 -2.24 -5.45
N SER A 28 11.90 -2.70 -5.17
CA SER A 28 10.69 -1.84 -5.18
C SER A 28 10.37 -1.26 -6.57
N SER A 29 9.74 -0.08 -6.62
CA SER A 29 9.13 0.49 -7.83
C SER A 29 10.14 0.72 -8.97
N ARG A 30 11.40 1.08 -8.67
CA ARG A 30 12.43 1.27 -9.72
C ARG A 30 12.99 -0.05 -10.28
N ALA A 31 12.74 -1.16 -9.59
CA ALA A 31 13.14 -2.49 -10.04
C ALA A 31 12.01 -3.26 -10.73
N ASN A 32 10.75 -2.83 -10.57
CA ASN A 32 9.59 -3.45 -11.22
C ASN A 32 9.27 -2.74 -12.55
N PRO A 33 9.36 -3.43 -13.72
CA PRO A 33 9.06 -2.81 -15.03
C PRO A 33 7.59 -2.47 -15.23
N HIS A 34 6.68 -3.04 -14.42
CA HIS A 34 5.25 -2.74 -14.44
C HIS A 34 4.88 -1.61 -13.48
N ALA A 35 5.82 -1.16 -12.64
CA ALA A 35 5.58 -0.03 -11.76
C ALA A 35 5.78 1.30 -12.51
N LEU A 36 4.88 2.24 -12.25
CA LEU A 36 5.05 3.61 -12.70
C LEU A 36 6.02 4.33 -11.77
N THR A 37 7.02 4.96 -12.38
CA THR A 37 8.02 5.77 -11.69
C THR A 37 7.89 7.22 -12.14
N ASP A 38 8.15 8.13 -11.22
CA ASP A 38 8.10 9.57 -11.42
C ASP A 38 9.24 10.26 -10.67
N LEU A 39 9.18 11.59 -10.64
CA LEU A 39 10.17 12.43 -9.97
C LEU A 39 10.28 12.11 -8.46
N PHE A 40 9.19 11.74 -7.80
CA PHE A 40 9.12 11.48 -6.35
C PHE A 40 9.21 10.00 -6.00
N THR A 41 9.52 9.14 -6.96
CA THR A 41 9.75 7.73 -6.68
C THR A 41 11.10 7.57 -5.97
N ASP A 42 11.06 7.02 -4.76
CA ASP A 42 12.24 6.78 -3.93
C ASP A 42 13.23 5.81 -4.60
N TYR A 43 14.48 5.82 -4.11
CA TYR A 43 15.43 4.75 -4.39
C TYR A 43 15.48 3.79 -3.20
N ASP A 44 15.19 2.52 -3.44
CA ASP A 44 15.32 1.44 -2.46
C ASP A 44 16.58 0.64 -2.79
N PHE A 45 17.67 0.90 -2.06
CA PHE A 45 18.94 0.20 -2.23
C PHE A 45 19.20 -0.78 -1.09
N GLU A 46 19.55 -1.99 -1.45
CA GLU A 46 19.97 -3.02 -0.51
C GLU A 46 21.47 -3.24 -0.66
N ILE A 47 22.22 -2.86 0.38
CA ILE A 47 23.67 -2.93 0.43
C ILE A 47 24.06 -4.11 1.29
N PHE A 48 24.76 -5.05 0.70
CA PHE A 48 25.24 -6.24 1.38
C PHE A 48 26.73 -6.11 1.62
N VAL A 49 27.13 -6.21 2.88
CA VAL A 49 28.50 -5.95 3.34
C VAL A 49 29.14 -7.21 3.92
N GLU A 50 30.47 -7.25 3.96
CA GLU A 50 31.21 -8.37 4.55
C GLU A 50 31.10 -8.36 6.08
N ASP A 51 31.33 -7.20 6.70
CA ASP A 51 31.23 -6.98 8.15
C ASP A 51 30.22 -5.85 8.43
N LEU A 52 29.03 -6.24 8.88
CA LEU A 52 27.94 -5.32 9.18
C LEU A 52 28.26 -4.39 10.36
N ASP A 53 28.89 -4.90 11.41
CA ASP A 53 29.14 -4.11 12.63
C ASP A 53 30.18 -3.03 12.35
N THR A 54 31.25 -3.38 11.64
CA THR A 54 32.26 -2.40 11.19
C THR A 54 31.66 -1.37 10.25
N PHE A 55 30.81 -1.78 9.30
CA PHE A 55 30.17 -0.85 8.36
C PHE A 55 29.24 0.16 9.05
N MET A 56 28.63 -0.22 10.18
CA MET A 56 27.69 0.64 10.92
C MET A 56 28.37 1.68 11.81
N LEU A 57 29.70 1.67 11.96
CA LEU A 57 30.43 2.62 12.80
C LEU A 57 30.42 4.04 12.24
N ASP A 58 30.32 4.21 10.93
CA ASP A 58 30.32 5.51 10.26
C ASP A 58 29.27 5.60 9.14
N ASP A 59 28.47 6.65 9.18
CA ASP A 59 27.45 6.96 8.17
C ASP A 59 27.91 8.11 7.25
N GLY A 60 29.16 8.59 7.35
CA GLY A 60 29.69 9.71 6.55
C GLY A 60 29.61 9.48 5.04
N TRP A 61 29.57 8.22 4.60
CA TRP A 61 29.39 7.86 3.19
C TRP A 61 28.07 8.39 2.58
N LEU A 62 27.04 8.67 3.39
CA LEU A 62 25.76 9.20 2.93
C LEU A 62 25.88 10.58 2.27
N GLU A 63 26.89 11.38 2.63
CA GLU A 63 27.11 12.73 2.09
C GLU A 63 27.51 12.71 0.60
N GLN A 64 27.97 11.56 0.10
CA GLN A 64 28.34 11.41 -1.32
C GLN A 64 27.16 11.52 -2.28
N PHE A 65 25.93 11.33 -1.79
CA PHE A 65 24.72 11.44 -2.60
C PHE A 65 24.05 12.82 -2.51
N GLY A 66 24.59 13.73 -1.69
CA GLY A 66 24.16 15.12 -1.58
C GLY A 66 24.10 15.63 -0.13
N SER A 67 23.68 16.89 0.02
CA SER A 67 23.42 17.50 1.33
C SER A 67 22.18 16.87 1.98
N LEU A 68 22.32 16.34 3.19
CA LEU A 68 21.22 15.70 3.92
C LEU A 68 20.30 16.75 4.55
N ILE A 69 18.98 16.62 4.34
CA ILE A 69 17.95 17.26 5.16
C ILE A 69 17.70 16.40 6.41
N LYS A 70 17.56 15.08 6.20
CA LYS A 70 17.10 14.14 7.24
C LYS A 70 17.78 12.79 7.08
N LYS A 71 18.08 12.17 8.22
CA LYS A 71 18.45 10.75 8.35
C LYS A 71 17.64 10.12 9.48
N VAL A 72 17.06 8.95 9.24
CA VAL A 72 16.49 8.08 10.27
C VAL A 72 17.24 6.75 10.23
N SER A 73 17.75 6.32 11.39
CA SER A 73 18.40 5.02 11.55
C SER A 73 17.45 4.07 12.27
N LEU A 74 17.19 2.92 11.65
CA LEU A 74 16.36 1.86 12.21
C LEU A 74 17.12 0.53 12.23
N GLN A 75 16.74 -0.35 13.13
CA GLN A 75 17.26 -1.70 13.24
C GLN A 75 16.10 -2.67 13.37
N ASP A 76 16.10 -3.70 12.53
CA ASP A 76 15.12 -4.79 12.56
C ASP A 76 15.85 -6.11 12.31
N GLY A 77 15.97 -6.93 13.36
CA GLY A 77 16.82 -8.13 13.33
C GLY A 77 18.25 -7.85 12.85
N GLU A 78 18.67 -8.55 11.80
CA GLU A 78 19.98 -8.44 11.14
C GLU A 78 20.05 -7.31 10.11
N TRP A 79 18.97 -6.55 9.93
CA TRP A 79 18.94 -5.42 9.01
C TRP A 79 19.18 -4.11 9.73
N ARG A 80 19.88 -3.22 9.04
CA ARG A 80 20.09 -1.83 9.41
C ARG A 80 19.53 -0.97 8.30
N THR A 81 18.65 -0.04 8.64
CA THR A 81 18.03 0.84 7.66
C THR A 81 18.49 2.28 7.87
N ARG A 82 18.78 2.98 6.78
CA ARG A 82 18.95 4.43 6.74
C ARG A 82 17.94 5.01 5.77
N LEU A 83 16.95 5.72 6.31
CA LEU A 83 15.99 6.48 5.51
C LEU A 83 16.50 7.92 5.40
N VAL A 84 16.85 8.36 4.19
CA VAL A 84 17.47 9.67 3.98
C VAL A 84 16.67 10.53 3.01
N LEU A 85 16.64 11.83 3.29
CA LEU A 85 16.11 12.86 2.41
C LEU A 85 17.20 13.90 2.17
N TYR A 86 17.46 14.23 0.91
CA TYR A 86 18.47 15.19 0.48
C TYR A 86 17.85 16.56 0.11
N GLU A 87 18.65 17.62 0.15
CA GLU A 87 18.21 19.00 -0.16
C GLU A 87 17.65 19.17 -1.57
N ASP A 88 18.11 18.35 -2.50
CA ASP A 88 17.61 18.36 -3.87
C ASP A 88 16.24 17.68 -4.03
N GLY A 89 15.67 17.14 -2.93
CA GLY A 89 14.40 16.43 -2.85
C GLY A 89 14.51 14.90 -2.94
N THR A 90 15.68 14.36 -3.26
CA THR A 90 15.87 12.91 -3.42
C THR A 90 15.68 12.18 -2.09
N LYS A 91 14.85 11.13 -2.10
CA LYS A 91 14.70 10.19 -0.99
C LYS A 91 15.34 8.84 -1.35
N ILE A 92 16.13 8.30 -0.42
CA ILE A 92 16.76 7.00 -0.55
C ILE A 92 16.54 6.22 0.74
N ASP A 93 16.10 4.98 0.58
CA ASP A 93 15.95 4.02 1.66
C ASP A 93 17.06 2.97 1.46
N PHE A 94 18.10 3.05 2.30
CA PHE A 94 19.18 2.06 2.32
C PHE A 94 18.86 0.97 3.33
N GLN A 95 18.78 -0.28 2.89
CA GLN A 95 18.70 -1.45 3.75
C GLN A 95 20.03 -2.20 3.69
N ILE A 96 20.58 -2.52 4.85
CA ILE A 96 21.98 -2.96 4.96
C ILE A 96 22.04 -4.21 5.83
N THR A 97 22.70 -5.25 5.34
CA THR A 97 22.89 -6.51 6.07
C THR A 97 24.14 -7.24 5.56
N SER A 98 24.44 -8.41 6.13
CA SER A 98 25.57 -9.25 5.69
C SER A 98 25.35 -9.84 4.30
N ASN A 99 26.43 -9.96 3.52
CA ASN A 99 26.46 -10.61 2.21
C ASN A 99 26.08 -12.10 2.24
N ASP A 100 26.11 -12.73 3.41
CA ASP A 100 25.58 -14.10 3.59
C ASP A 100 24.07 -14.18 3.31
N TYR A 101 23.32 -13.10 3.52
CA TYR A 101 21.90 -13.06 3.17
C TYR A 101 21.68 -13.31 1.67
N VAL A 102 22.52 -12.76 0.79
CA VAL A 102 22.40 -12.94 -0.66
C VAL A 102 22.56 -14.40 -1.06
N LYS A 103 23.48 -15.13 -0.39
CA LYS A 103 23.67 -16.57 -0.60
C LYS A 103 22.42 -17.35 -0.20
N SER A 104 21.76 -16.94 0.89
CA SER A 104 20.48 -17.53 1.31
C SER A 104 19.39 -17.25 0.28
N LEU A 105 19.30 -16.04 -0.27
CA LEU A 105 18.34 -15.67 -1.29
C LEU A 105 18.53 -16.50 -2.58
N ALA A 106 19.78 -16.74 -2.97
CA ALA A 106 20.13 -17.56 -4.13
C ALA A 106 19.81 -19.06 -3.95
N SER A 107 19.62 -19.54 -2.72
CA SER A 107 19.27 -20.94 -2.43
C SER A 107 17.77 -21.17 -2.24
N MET A 108 16.96 -20.11 -2.19
CA MET A 108 15.52 -20.22 -1.99
C MET A 108 14.81 -20.88 -3.18
N SER A 109 13.83 -21.75 -2.88
CA SER A 109 12.95 -22.34 -3.88
C SER A 109 11.98 -21.31 -4.45
N GLU A 110 11.58 -20.31 -3.68
CA GLU A 110 10.68 -19.23 -4.10
C GLU A 110 11.19 -17.91 -3.51
N LEU A 111 11.08 -16.83 -4.29
CA LEU A 111 11.40 -15.50 -3.79
C LEU A 111 10.34 -15.05 -2.80
N SER A 112 10.74 -14.29 -1.78
CA SER A 112 9.78 -13.56 -0.96
C SER A 112 9.04 -12.51 -1.81
N ALA A 113 7.85 -12.11 -1.39
CA ALA A 113 7.02 -11.13 -2.10
C ALA A 113 7.78 -9.83 -2.44
N LYS A 114 8.72 -9.41 -1.58
CA LYS A 114 9.58 -8.23 -1.79
C LYS A 114 10.46 -8.38 -3.04
N TYR A 115 11.17 -9.50 -3.16
CA TYR A 115 12.08 -9.74 -4.29
C TYR A 115 11.32 -10.19 -5.54
N ASP A 116 10.23 -10.95 -5.38
CA ASP A 116 9.38 -11.35 -6.50
C ASP A 116 8.68 -10.14 -7.15
N ASN A 117 8.40 -9.08 -6.39
CA ASN A 117 7.92 -7.81 -6.92
C ASN A 117 8.97 -7.05 -7.76
N GLY A 118 10.24 -7.47 -7.75
CA GLY A 118 11.29 -6.93 -8.61
C GLY A 118 12.55 -6.55 -7.87
N TYR A 119 13.69 -6.95 -8.44
CA TYR A 119 15.02 -6.50 -8.03
C TYR A 119 15.93 -6.35 -9.25
N LYS A 120 16.95 -5.48 -9.14
CA LYS A 120 18.03 -5.32 -10.11
C LYS A 120 19.36 -5.48 -9.38
N VAL A 121 20.22 -6.36 -9.88
CA VAL A 121 21.61 -6.44 -9.41
C VAL A 121 22.38 -5.26 -9.99
N LEU A 122 22.83 -4.35 -9.13
CA LEU A 122 23.62 -3.19 -9.54
C LEU A 122 25.12 -3.46 -9.43
N LEU A 123 25.52 -4.19 -8.39
CA LEU A 123 26.90 -4.58 -8.11
C LEU A 123 26.90 -5.98 -7.49
N ASP A 124 27.80 -6.85 -7.95
CA ASP A 124 28.11 -8.14 -7.32
C ASP A 124 29.59 -8.39 -7.53
N LYS A 125 30.40 -8.16 -6.50
CA LYS A 125 31.85 -8.33 -6.58
C LYS A 125 32.28 -9.79 -6.41
N ASP A 126 31.41 -10.64 -5.85
CA ASP A 126 31.77 -12.00 -5.42
C ASP A 126 31.07 -13.09 -6.26
N GLY A 127 30.17 -12.69 -7.17
CA GLY A 127 29.42 -13.57 -8.04
C GLY A 127 28.30 -14.33 -7.33
N VAL A 128 27.88 -13.88 -6.14
CA VAL A 128 26.90 -14.56 -5.28
C VAL A 128 25.46 -14.41 -5.76
N THR A 129 25.16 -13.48 -6.67
CA THR A 129 23.78 -13.26 -7.15
C THR A 129 23.37 -14.21 -8.28
N LYS A 130 24.29 -15.00 -8.83
CA LYS A 130 24.03 -15.86 -10.01
C LYS A 130 22.91 -16.88 -9.83
N GLY A 131 22.66 -17.30 -8.58
CA GLY A 131 21.60 -18.26 -8.26
C GLY A 131 20.25 -17.64 -7.93
N ILE A 132 20.15 -16.31 -7.80
CA ILE A 132 18.88 -15.66 -7.46
C ILE A 132 17.94 -15.81 -8.64
N LYS A 133 16.74 -16.34 -8.37
CA LYS A 133 15.69 -16.53 -9.37
C LYS A 133 15.20 -15.18 -9.90
N PRO A 134 14.82 -15.08 -11.18
CA PRO A 134 14.21 -13.86 -11.69
C PRO A 134 12.84 -13.62 -11.02
N PRO A 135 12.46 -12.36 -10.77
CA PRO A 135 11.14 -11.99 -10.27
C PRO A 135 10.05 -12.36 -11.29
N SER A 136 8.92 -12.88 -10.80
CA SER A 136 7.72 -13.07 -11.63
C SER A 136 6.87 -11.81 -11.72
N TYR A 137 7.07 -10.86 -10.80
CA TYR A 137 6.27 -9.64 -10.62
C TYR A 137 4.81 -9.90 -10.23
N GLN A 138 4.50 -11.10 -9.72
CA GLN A 138 3.13 -11.51 -9.39
C GLN A 138 2.79 -11.41 -7.90
N ALA A 139 3.79 -11.19 -7.04
CA ALA A 139 3.65 -11.11 -5.58
C ALA A 139 2.42 -10.33 -5.07
N TYR A 140 2.07 -9.24 -5.74
CA TYR A 140 1.03 -8.31 -5.31
C TYR A 140 -0.11 -8.16 -6.34
N ILE A 141 -0.23 -9.07 -7.29
CA ILE A 141 -1.40 -9.11 -8.17
C ILE A 141 -2.65 -9.38 -7.31
N THR A 142 -3.73 -8.66 -7.60
CA THR A 142 -5.02 -8.86 -6.92
C THR A 142 -5.50 -10.30 -7.12
N LYS A 143 -5.93 -10.94 -6.04
CA LYS A 143 -6.48 -12.30 -6.08
C LYS A 143 -7.98 -12.30 -5.80
N PRO A 144 -8.74 -13.22 -6.40
CA PRO A 144 -10.12 -13.47 -5.99
C PRO A 144 -10.17 -13.79 -4.49
N PRO A 145 -11.07 -13.18 -3.71
CA PRO A 145 -11.27 -13.56 -2.32
C PRO A 145 -11.90 -14.95 -2.24
N ALA A 146 -11.70 -15.62 -1.10
CA ALA A 146 -12.57 -16.74 -0.74
C ALA A 146 -13.99 -16.23 -0.45
N GLU A 147 -15.00 -17.06 -0.68
CA GLU A 147 -16.41 -16.70 -0.49
C GLU A 147 -16.69 -16.23 0.95
N GLU A 148 -16.09 -16.89 1.94
CA GLU A 148 -16.26 -16.54 3.36
C GLU A 148 -15.68 -15.16 3.66
N VAL A 149 -14.50 -14.84 3.12
CA VAL A 149 -13.85 -13.53 3.30
C VAL A 149 -14.70 -12.44 2.65
N PHE A 150 -15.26 -12.70 1.47
CA PHE A 150 -16.15 -11.77 0.78
C PHE A 150 -17.41 -11.49 1.61
N ALA A 151 -18.06 -12.54 2.13
CA ALA A 151 -19.24 -12.42 2.99
C ALA A 151 -18.95 -11.66 4.29
N ASP A 152 -17.82 -11.95 4.95
CA ASP A 152 -17.40 -11.31 6.20
C ASP A 152 -17.13 -9.81 6.03
N ILE A 153 -16.51 -9.42 4.91
CA ILE A 153 -16.27 -8.00 4.57
C ILE A 153 -17.59 -7.27 4.35
N ILE A 154 -18.55 -7.86 3.62
CA ILE A 154 -19.88 -7.26 3.43
C ILE A 154 -20.62 -7.14 4.75
N ASN A 155 -20.57 -8.17 5.59
CA ASN A 155 -21.24 -8.15 6.89
C ASN A 155 -20.67 -7.04 7.78
N SER A 156 -19.34 -6.96 7.88
CA SER A 156 -18.62 -5.98 8.69
C SER A 156 -18.84 -4.55 8.18
N PHE A 157 -18.79 -4.34 6.86
CA PHE A 157 -19.07 -3.04 6.26
C PHE A 157 -20.41 -2.48 6.72
N TRP A 158 -21.47 -3.24 6.50
CA TRP A 158 -22.83 -2.82 6.81
C TRP A 158 -23.03 -2.63 8.31
N GLY A 159 -22.52 -3.54 9.14
CA GLY A 159 -22.56 -3.39 10.59
C GLY A 159 -21.89 -2.11 11.08
N ASP A 160 -20.71 -1.80 10.55
CA ASP A 160 -19.90 -0.67 11.02
C ASP A 160 -20.43 0.69 10.55
N THR A 161 -21.24 0.74 9.49
CA THR A 161 -21.97 1.97 9.12
C THR A 161 -22.81 2.54 10.27
N ALA A 162 -23.29 1.67 11.19
CA ALA A 162 -24.05 2.10 12.35
C ALA A 162 -23.21 2.93 13.33
N TYR A 163 -21.90 2.66 13.47
CA TYR A 163 -21.03 3.48 14.31
C TYR A 163 -20.87 4.89 13.73
N VAL A 164 -20.72 5.01 12.41
CA VAL A 164 -20.65 6.31 11.74
C VAL A 164 -21.94 7.08 11.96
N ALA A 165 -23.09 6.48 11.64
CA ALA A 165 -24.40 7.13 11.81
C ALA A 165 -24.67 7.58 13.25
N ASN A 166 -24.42 6.69 14.22
CA ASN A 166 -24.63 7.01 15.63
C ASN A 166 -23.73 8.15 16.11
N SER A 167 -22.47 8.19 15.67
CA SER A 167 -21.54 9.26 16.06
C SER A 167 -21.84 10.57 15.35
N LEU A 168 -22.26 10.55 14.08
CA LEU A 168 -22.72 11.76 13.41
C LEU A 168 -23.98 12.32 14.08
N TRP A 169 -24.92 11.47 14.49
CA TRP A 169 -26.10 11.89 15.26
C TRP A 169 -25.71 12.54 16.61
N ARG A 170 -24.61 12.12 17.23
CA ARG A 170 -24.07 12.72 18.48
C ARG A 170 -23.19 13.94 18.25
N ASP A 171 -22.98 14.36 17.01
CA ASP A 171 -21.99 15.38 16.65
C ASP A 171 -20.54 15.03 17.08
N GLU A 172 -20.20 13.73 17.04
CA GLU A 172 -18.88 13.17 17.37
C GLU A 172 -18.01 13.04 16.11
N LEU A 173 -17.82 14.14 15.38
CA LEU A 173 -17.18 14.15 14.05
C LEU A 173 -15.84 13.40 14.02
N TYR A 174 -14.97 13.60 15.01
CA TYR A 174 -13.64 12.97 15.02
C TYR A 174 -13.72 11.43 14.99
N PHE A 175 -14.61 10.84 15.80
CA PHE A 175 -14.80 9.40 15.84
C PHE A 175 -15.54 8.89 14.59
N ALA A 176 -16.53 9.65 14.10
CA ALA A 176 -17.20 9.33 12.84
C ALA A 176 -16.22 9.28 11.66
N LYS A 177 -15.27 10.23 11.57
CA LYS A 177 -14.20 10.25 10.56
C LYS A 177 -13.25 9.08 10.70
N TYR A 178 -12.86 8.74 11.93
CA TYR A 178 -12.06 7.53 12.19
C TYR A 178 -12.76 6.27 11.67
N MET A 179 -14.04 6.08 12.01
CA MET A 179 -14.80 4.92 11.56
C MET A 179 -14.98 4.92 10.03
N LEU A 180 -15.38 6.04 9.43
CA LEU A 180 -15.63 6.11 7.99
C LEU A 180 -14.35 5.95 7.15
N ASP A 181 -13.29 6.69 7.49
CA ASP A 181 -12.08 6.76 6.65
C ASP A 181 -11.00 5.75 7.04
N SER A 182 -10.82 5.45 8.33
CA SER A 182 -9.75 4.56 8.79
C SER A 182 -10.20 3.13 9.01
N VAL A 183 -11.50 2.88 9.18
CA VAL A 183 -12.05 1.52 9.32
C VAL A 183 -12.77 1.12 8.04
N ILE A 184 -13.89 1.76 7.71
CA ILE A 184 -14.76 1.32 6.62
C ILE A 184 -14.07 1.46 5.27
N ARG A 185 -13.49 2.63 4.98
CA ARG A 185 -12.85 2.89 3.68
C ARG A 185 -11.65 1.98 3.42
N THR A 186 -10.78 1.79 4.40
CA THR A 186 -9.52 1.05 4.26
C THR A 186 -9.66 -0.45 4.43
N HIS A 187 -10.53 -0.92 5.32
CA HIS A 187 -10.68 -2.34 5.61
C HIS A 187 -11.79 -3.02 4.81
N TYR A 188 -12.79 -2.27 4.32
CA TYR A 188 -13.93 -2.86 3.61
C TYR A 188 -14.09 -2.33 2.19
N LEU A 189 -14.15 -1.01 2.00
CA LEU A 189 -14.32 -0.43 0.66
C LEU A 189 -13.09 -0.69 -0.22
N GLN A 190 -11.88 -0.54 0.33
CA GLN A 190 -10.64 -0.80 -0.41
C GLN A 190 -10.60 -2.22 -1.00
N PRO A 191 -10.78 -3.32 -0.25
CA PRO A 191 -10.80 -4.65 -0.85
C PRO A 191 -11.95 -4.83 -1.86
N ALA A 192 -13.13 -4.24 -1.64
CA ALA A 192 -14.21 -4.28 -2.63
C ALA A 192 -13.81 -3.64 -3.96
N ILE A 193 -13.12 -2.49 -3.93
CA ILE A 193 -12.57 -1.84 -5.12
C ILE A 193 -11.45 -2.68 -5.75
N GLU A 194 -10.56 -3.26 -4.94
CA GLU A 194 -9.49 -4.13 -5.44
C GLU A 194 -10.08 -5.34 -6.17
N TRP A 195 -11.10 -5.99 -5.62
CA TRP A 195 -11.79 -7.12 -6.25
C TRP A 195 -12.53 -6.70 -7.52
N TYR A 196 -13.19 -5.55 -7.50
CA TYR A 196 -13.83 -4.98 -8.69
C TYR A 196 -12.81 -4.78 -9.82
N ILE A 197 -11.68 -4.13 -9.53
CA ILE A 197 -10.56 -4.00 -10.46
C ILE A 197 -10.08 -5.39 -10.92
N GLY A 198 -9.97 -6.35 -10.00
CA GLY A 198 -9.62 -7.73 -10.30
C GLY A 198 -10.55 -8.36 -11.35
N VAL A 199 -11.87 -8.27 -11.16
CA VAL A 199 -12.88 -8.75 -12.11
C VAL A 199 -12.70 -8.11 -13.48
N HIS A 200 -12.57 -6.79 -13.56
CA HIS A 200 -12.48 -6.06 -14.82
C HIS A 200 -11.13 -6.18 -15.55
N HIS A 201 -10.10 -6.66 -14.86
CA HIS A 201 -8.77 -6.84 -15.41
C HIS A 201 -8.28 -8.30 -15.32
N GLU A 202 -9.21 -9.26 -15.30
CA GLU A 202 -8.91 -10.70 -15.34
C GLU A 202 -7.92 -11.15 -14.25
N TRP A 203 -7.94 -10.49 -13.09
CA TRP A 203 -7.07 -10.75 -11.94
C TRP A 203 -5.57 -10.67 -12.31
N SER A 204 -5.21 -9.78 -13.23
CA SER A 204 -3.86 -9.67 -13.77
C SER A 204 -3.10 -8.40 -13.36
N VAL A 205 -3.74 -7.51 -12.59
CA VAL A 205 -3.20 -6.20 -12.23
C VAL A 205 -2.98 -6.05 -10.73
N ASN A 206 -2.13 -5.08 -10.38
CA ASN A 206 -1.87 -4.67 -9.01
C ASN A 206 -2.26 -3.18 -8.86
N PRO A 207 -3.34 -2.84 -8.11
CA PRO A 207 -3.74 -1.47 -7.82
C PRO A 207 -2.82 -0.75 -6.81
N ASN A 208 -1.78 -1.44 -6.34
CA ASN A 208 -0.78 -1.00 -5.37
C ASN A 208 -1.38 -0.77 -3.97
N LYS A 209 -0.50 -0.65 -2.97
CA LYS A 209 -0.87 -0.52 -1.56
C LYS A 209 -1.82 0.66 -1.34
N TYR A 210 -2.86 0.43 -0.55
CA TYR A 210 -3.84 1.44 -0.14
C TYR A 210 -4.52 2.16 -1.32
N GLY A 211 -4.79 1.42 -2.40
CA GLY A 211 -5.49 1.96 -3.57
C GLY A 211 -4.76 3.09 -4.30
N ARG A 212 -3.44 3.20 -4.13
CA ARG A 212 -2.61 4.27 -4.73
C ARG A 212 -2.87 4.45 -6.22
N TRP A 213 -3.22 3.38 -6.94
CA TRP A 213 -3.45 3.42 -8.39
C TRP A 213 -4.91 3.19 -8.79
N PHE A 214 -5.89 3.25 -7.88
CA PHE A 214 -7.31 3.08 -8.21
C PHE A 214 -7.77 3.95 -9.38
N LYS A 215 -7.45 5.25 -9.41
CA LYS A 215 -7.80 6.17 -10.51
C LYS A 215 -7.28 5.74 -11.90
N ARG A 216 -6.28 4.86 -11.94
CA ARG A 216 -5.69 4.36 -13.20
C ARG A 216 -6.46 3.17 -13.77
N TYR A 217 -7.16 2.43 -12.92
CA TYR A 217 -7.86 1.21 -13.28
C TYR A 217 -9.38 1.40 -13.30
N LEU A 218 -9.91 2.25 -12.41
CA LEU A 218 -11.33 2.58 -12.40
C LEU A 218 -11.68 3.47 -13.59
N ASP A 219 -12.83 3.21 -14.18
CA ASP A 219 -13.45 4.12 -15.15
C ASP A 219 -13.81 5.47 -14.48
N SER A 220 -14.11 6.48 -15.29
CA SER A 220 -14.40 7.83 -14.81
C SER A 220 -15.64 7.92 -13.92
N GLU A 221 -16.64 7.07 -14.15
CA GLU A 221 -17.89 7.06 -13.39
C GLU A 221 -17.66 6.44 -12.01
N THR A 222 -17.08 5.24 -11.94
CA THR A 222 -16.74 4.58 -10.68
C THR A 222 -15.74 5.41 -9.86
N TRP A 223 -14.78 6.07 -10.51
CA TRP A 223 -13.87 6.98 -9.83
C TRP A 223 -14.59 8.21 -9.26
N ALA A 224 -15.55 8.79 -9.98
CA ALA A 224 -16.33 9.92 -9.49
C ALA A 224 -17.22 9.53 -8.30
N GLU A 225 -17.79 8.33 -8.32
CA GLU A 225 -18.52 7.79 -7.16
C GLU A 225 -17.61 7.64 -5.94
N LEU A 226 -16.38 7.13 -6.11
CA LEU A 226 -15.39 7.06 -5.04
C LEU A 226 -15.03 8.46 -4.52
N GLU A 227 -14.80 9.44 -5.40
CA GLU A 227 -14.54 10.83 -5.00
C GLU A 227 -15.71 11.41 -4.19
N ALA A 228 -16.95 11.09 -4.54
CA ALA A 228 -18.15 11.53 -3.81
C ALA A 228 -18.32 10.91 -2.42
N THR A 229 -17.51 9.90 -2.07
CA THR A 229 -17.50 9.32 -0.71
C THR A 229 -16.60 10.10 0.27
N TYR A 230 -15.84 11.09 -0.18
CA TYR A 230 -15.03 11.94 0.70
C TYR A 230 -15.83 13.15 1.17
N ALA A 231 -15.62 13.53 2.43
CA ALA A 231 -16.24 14.73 3.02
C ALA A 231 -15.21 15.54 3.80
N GLY A 232 -15.46 16.85 3.88
CA GLY A 232 -14.75 17.78 4.76
C GLY A 232 -15.19 17.62 6.21
N ALA A 233 -15.28 18.75 6.92
CA ALA A 233 -15.70 18.77 8.33
C ALA A 233 -17.22 19.01 8.50
N GLY A 234 -17.97 19.23 7.42
CA GLY A 234 -19.41 19.46 7.49
C GLY A 234 -20.16 18.21 7.95
N LEU A 235 -21.08 18.37 8.91
CA LEU A 235 -21.86 17.23 9.43
C LEU A 235 -22.74 16.60 8.32
N GLU A 236 -23.47 17.44 7.58
CA GLU A 236 -24.34 17.01 6.47
C GLU A 236 -23.52 16.31 5.36
N GLU A 237 -22.39 16.90 4.97
CA GLU A 237 -21.45 16.31 3.99
C GLU A 237 -20.99 14.90 4.40
N ASN A 238 -20.74 14.66 5.69
CA ASN A 238 -20.27 13.35 6.17
C ASN A 238 -21.36 12.28 6.16
N TRP A 239 -22.61 12.67 6.35
CA TRP A 239 -23.74 11.77 6.16
C TRP A 239 -23.99 11.46 4.69
N GLU A 240 -23.92 12.46 3.82
CA GLU A 240 -23.97 12.25 2.37
C GLU A 240 -22.86 11.29 1.93
N ALA A 241 -21.62 11.50 2.41
CA ALA A 241 -20.50 10.62 2.14
C ALA A 241 -20.72 9.18 2.64
N LEU A 242 -21.35 8.98 3.80
CA LEU A 242 -21.74 7.65 4.30
C LEU A 242 -22.71 6.96 3.34
N PHE A 243 -23.76 7.66 2.87
CA PHE A 243 -24.72 7.09 1.93
C PHE A 243 -24.09 6.80 0.56
N ARG A 244 -23.27 7.73 0.03
CA ARG A 244 -22.51 7.52 -1.22
C ARG A 244 -21.58 6.31 -1.12
N MET A 245 -20.93 6.13 0.02
CA MET A 245 -20.08 4.97 0.26
C MET A 245 -20.88 3.66 0.30
N ALA A 246 -22.05 3.66 0.95
CA ALA A 246 -22.95 2.53 0.98
C ALA A 246 -23.44 2.14 -0.43
N ASP A 247 -23.77 3.13 -1.27
CA ASP A 247 -24.17 2.92 -2.65
C ASP A 247 -23.05 2.33 -3.50
N LEU A 248 -21.86 2.94 -3.46
CA LEU A 248 -20.69 2.43 -4.17
C LEU A 248 -20.34 1.00 -3.73
N PHE A 249 -20.20 0.78 -2.42
CA PHE A 249 -19.85 -0.54 -1.89
C PHE A 249 -20.85 -1.62 -2.32
N SER A 250 -22.16 -1.33 -2.21
CA SER A 250 -23.20 -2.25 -2.63
C SER A 250 -23.08 -2.61 -4.10
N ARG A 251 -22.95 -1.61 -4.98
CA ARG A 251 -22.81 -1.81 -6.43
C ARG A 251 -21.61 -2.67 -6.77
N LEU A 252 -20.42 -2.31 -6.25
CA LEU A 252 -19.18 -3.04 -6.52
C LEU A 252 -19.26 -4.50 -6.05
N CYS A 253 -19.74 -4.72 -4.81
CA CYS A 253 -19.84 -6.07 -4.26
C CYS A 253 -20.88 -6.93 -4.98
N GLN A 254 -22.00 -6.37 -5.45
CA GLN A 254 -22.97 -7.11 -6.25
C GLN A 254 -22.35 -7.61 -7.57
N GLU A 255 -21.58 -6.76 -8.24
CA GLU A 255 -20.91 -7.12 -9.49
C GLU A 255 -19.81 -8.16 -9.28
N VAL A 256 -18.98 -7.96 -8.25
CA VAL A 256 -17.95 -8.94 -7.86
C VAL A 256 -18.58 -10.29 -7.48
N GLY A 257 -19.64 -10.27 -6.67
CA GLY A 257 -20.36 -11.48 -6.26
C GLY A 257 -20.96 -12.21 -7.46
N ALA A 258 -21.61 -11.49 -8.38
CA ALA A 258 -22.14 -12.07 -9.61
C ALA A 258 -21.04 -12.70 -10.49
N SER A 259 -19.88 -12.04 -10.62
CA SER A 259 -18.76 -12.56 -11.40
C SER A 259 -18.10 -13.80 -10.78
N LEU A 260 -18.05 -13.88 -9.44
CA LEU A 260 -17.43 -14.99 -8.72
C LEU A 260 -18.41 -16.11 -8.35
N GLY A 261 -19.71 -15.89 -8.54
CA GLY A 261 -20.77 -16.82 -8.13
C GLY A 261 -21.08 -16.77 -6.63
N TYR A 262 -20.73 -15.69 -5.94
CA TYR A 262 -20.97 -15.51 -4.51
C TYR A 262 -22.29 -14.77 -4.23
N PRO A 263 -23.05 -15.17 -3.20
CA PRO A 263 -24.31 -14.53 -2.87
C PRO A 263 -24.10 -13.14 -2.25
N TYR A 264 -24.97 -12.19 -2.59
CA TYR A 264 -25.02 -10.87 -1.97
C TYR A 264 -26.22 -10.75 -1.00
N PRO A 265 -26.03 -10.29 0.25
CA PRO A 265 -27.06 -10.31 1.29
C PRO A 265 -28.03 -9.11 1.21
N PHE A 266 -28.86 -9.05 0.17
CA PHE A 266 -29.78 -7.93 -0.09
C PHE A 266 -30.70 -7.56 1.09
N GLU A 267 -31.27 -8.55 1.78
CA GLU A 267 -32.15 -8.28 2.92
C GLU A 267 -31.42 -7.60 4.09
N TYR A 268 -30.15 -7.92 4.29
CA TYR A 268 -29.33 -7.32 5.34
C TYR A 268 -29.00 -5.86 5.00
N GLU A 269 -28.57 -5.59 3.76
CA GLU A 269 -28.38 -4.23 3.26
C GLU A 269 -29.65 -3.38 3.45
N GLN A 270 -30.82 -3.88 3.04
CA GLN A 270 -32.07 -3.14 3.15
C GLN A 270 -32.39 -2.74 4.59
N ARG A 271 -32.17 -3.65 5.55
CA ARG A 271 -32.37 -3.37 6.98
C ARG A 271 -31.37 -2.35 7.51
N MET A 272 -30.11 -2.42 7.08
CA MET A 272 -29.11 -1.44 7.49
C MET A 272 -29.36 -0.06 6.88
N ARG A 273 -29.74 0.04 5.62
CA ARG A 273 -30.15 1.32 5.02
C ARG A 273 -31.37 1.92 5.71
N ALA A 274 -32.36 1.11 6.09
CA ALA A 274 -33.50 1.58 6.86
C ALA A 274 -33.08 2.11 8.23
N TYR A 275 -32.13 1.45 8.90
CA TYR A 275 -31.53 1.92 10.14
C TYR A 275 -30.83 3.28 9.96
N LEU A 276 -29.97 3.41 8.94
CA LEU A 276 -29.22 4.65 8.67
C LEU A 276 -30.14 5.86 8.42
N ASN A 277 -31.15 5.71 7.55
CA ASN A 277 -32.13 6.77 7.28
C ASN A 277 -32.89 7.16 8.56
N LYS A 278 -33.28 6.17 9.36
CA LYS A 278 -33.98 6.43 10.62
C LYS A 278 -33.11 7.20 11.61
N VAL A 279 -31.81 6.90 11.71
CA VAL A 279 -30.89 7.67 12.59
C VAL A 279 -30.72 9.10 12.07
N TRP A 280 -30.60 9.29 10.75
CA TRP A 280 -30.50 10.60 10.12
C TRP A 280 -31.71 11.50 10.40
N ASP A 281 -32.92 10.94 10.29
CA ASP A 281 -34.17 11.65 10.55
C ASP A 281 -34.48 11.82 12.05
N LEU A 282 -33.71 11.18 12.94
CA LEU A 282 -34.01 11.13 14.36
C LEU A 282 -33.69 12.48 15.04
N PRO A 283 -34.64 13.11 15.75
CA PRO A 283 -34.37 14.33 16.51
C PRO A 283 -33.28 14.11 17.56
N LEU A 284 -32.39 15.08 17.76
CA LEU A 284 -31.27 15.00 18.73
C LEU A 284 -31.71 14.76 20.19
N ASN A 285 -32.97 15.06 20.51
CA ASN A 285 -33.55 14.84 21.83
C ASN A 285 -34.36 13.53 21.94
N ALA A 286 -34.26 12.63 20.95
CA ALA A 286 -34.98 11.36 20.99
C ALA A 286 -34.45 10.45 22.11
N GLU A 287 -35.35 9.95 22.95
CA GLU A 287 -35.03 9.00 24.02
C GLU A 287 -35.32 7.54 23.64
N ARG A 288 -35.91 7.30 22.47
CA ARG A 288 -36.31 5.97 21.99
C ARG A 288 -36.09 5.83 20.49
N PHE A 289 -35.67 4.63 20.08
CA PHE A 289 -35.49 4.25 18.69
C PHE A 289 -36.79 3.64 18.12
N GLN A 290 -37.89 4.40 18.07
CA GLN A 290 -39.20 3.94 17.56
C GLN A 290 -39.29 3.97 16.05
#